data_AF-A0A2R5F6W1-F1
#
_entry.id   AF-A0A2R5F6W1-F1
#
_cell.length_a   1.000
_cell.length_b   1.000
_cell.length_c   1.000
_cell.angle_alpha   90.00
_cell.angle_beta   90.00
_cell.angle_gamma   90.00
#
_symmetry.space_group_name_H-M   'P 1'
#
loop_
_entity.id
_entity.type
_entity.pdbx_description
1 polymer ?
#
loop_
_entity_poly.entity_id
_entity_poly.type
_entity_poly.pdbx_seq_one_letter_code
_entity_poly.pdbx_strand_id
1 'polypeptide(L)'
;MGFEWPALVSVLTLFLLFGVAANVGRARHRYKISPPAMVGHPRFELAYRVQMNTVESTVGFLPALWLFAYYVDAAWAGILGFIWLVARVWYAVAYSQDAAKRGPGFALSKLVFVTMTVGALVGILGRVLH
;
A
#
# COMPACT_ATOMS: atom_id res chain seq x y z
N MET A 1 -25.53 0.22 -5.01
CA MET A 1 -24.36 -0.19 -5.81
C MET A 1 -23.60 1.08 -6.12
N GLY A 2 -22.31 1.13 -5.80
CA GLY A 2 -21.50 2.36 -5.80
C GLY A 2 -20.10 2.18 -5.22
N PHE A 3 -19.81 1.03 -4.57
CA PHE A 3 -18.51 0.73 -3.97
C PHE A 3 -17.65 -0.23 -4.81
N GLU A 4 -17.96 -0.37 -6.11
CA GLU A 4 -17.27 -1.30 -7.01
C GLU A 4 -15.80 -0.90 -7.17
N TRP A 5 -15.50 0.40 -7.27
CA TRP A 5 -14.13 0.88 -7.44
C TRP A 5 -13.25 0.67 -6.19
N PRO A 6 -13.68 1.06 -4.96
CA PRO A 6 -12.92 0.73 -3.75
C PRO A 6 -12.76 -0.77 -3.51
N ALA A 7 -13.78 -1.57 -3.85
CA ALA A 7 -13.70 -3.03 -3.76
C ALA A 7 -12.64 -3.60 -4.72
N LEU A 8 -12.63 -3.15 -5.98
CA LEU A 8 -11.62 -3.54 -6.96
C LEU A 8 -10.20 -3.16 -6.49
N VAL A 9 -10.02 -1.94 -5.99
CA VAL A 9 -8.75 -1.49 -5.41
C VAL A 9 -8.31 -2.38 -4.25
N SER A 10 -9.24 -2.80 -3.38
CA SER A 10 -8.94 -3.70 -2.27
C SER A 10 -8.45 -5.06 -2.78
N VAL A 11 -9.10 -5.64 -3.80
CA VAL A 11 -8.67 -6.90 -4.42
C VAL A 11 -7.29 -6.77 -5.06
N LEU A 12 -7.04 -5.70 -5.81
CA LEU A 12 -5.72 -5.44 -6.40
C LEU A 12 -4.63 -5.24 -5.34
N THR A 13 -4.97 -4.65 -4.20
CA THR A 13 -4.07 -4.52 -3.05
C THR A 13 -3.70 -5.89 -2.47
N LEU A 14 -4.64 -6.84 -2.42
CA LEU A 14 -4.33 -8.23 -2.05
C LEU A 14 -3.33 -8.86 -3.02
N PHE A 15 -3.52 -8.69 -4.33
CA PHE A 15 -2.56 -9.17 -5.33
C PHE A 15 -1.17 -8.56 -5.15
N LEU A 16 -1.08 -7.26 -4.84
CA LEU A 16 0.18 -6.62 -4.50
C LEU A 16 0.84 -7.26 -3.27
N LEU A 17 0.08 -7.48 -2.18
CA LEU A 17 0.57 -8.13 -0.96
C LEU A 17 1.10 -9.54 -1.24
N PHE A 18 0.38 -10.34 -2.01
CA PHE A 18 0.83 -11.65 -2.47
C PHE A 18 2.10 -11.55 -3.31
N GLY A 19 2.17 -10.60 -4.24
CA GLY A 19 3.33 -10.39 -5.09
C GLY A 19 4.61 -10.06 -4.31
N VAL A 20 4.53 -9.15 -3.33
CA VAL A 20 5.69 -8.82 -2.48
C VAL A 20 6.06 -9.98 -1.55
N ALA A 21 5.10 -10.72 -1.01
CA ALA A 21 5.36 -11.90 -0.19
C ALA A 21 6.05 -13.02 -0.99
N ALA A 22 5.57 -13.30 -2.21
CA ALA A 22 6.18 -14.25 -3.13
C ALA A 22 7.62 -13.84 -3.50
N ASN A 23 7.88 -12.54 -3.65
CA ASN A 23 9.23 -12.02 -3.88
C ASN A 23 10.18 -12.31 -2.69
N VAL A 24 9.71 -12.18 -1.45
CA VAL A 24 10.48 -12.58 -0.26
C VAL A 24 10.73 -14.08 -0.24
N GLY A 25 9.71 -14.91 -0.49
CA GLY A 25 9.87 -16.37 -0.56
C GLY A 25 10.91 -16.80 -1.60
N ARG A 26 10.85 -16.20 -2.80
CA ARG A 26 11.84 -16.41 -3.86
C ARG A 26 13.24 -15.96 -3.44
N ALA A 27 13.37 -14.83 -2.77
CA ALA A 27 14.66 -14.36 -2.25
C ALA A 27 15.21 -15.28 -1.15
N ARG A 28 14.37 -15.78 -0.24
CA ARG A 28 14.77 -16.75 0.79
C ARG A 28 15.37 -18.01 0.18
N HIS A 29 14.69 -18.58 -0.81
CA HIS A 29 15.17 -19.76 -1.51
C HIS A 29 16.47 -19.49 -2.25
N ARG A 30 16.53 -18.39 -3.02
CA ARG A 30 17.71 -18.04 -3.84
C ARG A 30 18.96 -17.78 -3.00
N TYR A 31 18.81 -17.12 -1.85
CA TYR A 31 19.92 -16.75 -0.98
C TYR A 31 20.09 -17.69 0.22
N LYS A 32 19.39 -18.82 0.24
CA LYS A 32 19.46 -19.86 1.28
C LYS A 32 19.28 -19.31 2.70
N ILE A 33 18.33 -18.38 2.87
CA ILE A 33 18.00 -17.79 4.17
C ILE A 33 16.92 -18.61 4.85
N SER A 34 17.34 -19.50 5.76
CA SER A 34 16.44 -20.34 6.54
C SER A 34 15.66 -19.51 7.57
N PRO A 35 14.34 -19.73 7.73
CA PRO A 35 13.59 -19.22 8.89
C PRO A 35 14.26 -19.68 10.21
N PRO A 36 14.24 -18.87 11.29
CA PRO A 36 13.58 -17.57 11.47
C PRO A 36 14.44 -16.37 11.04
N ALA A 37 15.54 -16.57 10.30
CA ALA A 37 16.45 -15.48 9.96
C ALA A 37 15.78 -14.42 9.08
N MET A 38 15.95 -13.15 9.47
CA MET A 38 15.39 -11.96 8.80
C MET A 38 16.49 -11.03 8.26
N VAL A 39 17.75 -11.45 8.40
CA VAL A 39 18.96 -10.73 7.99
C VAL A 39 19.85 -11.70 7.21
N GLY A 40 20.60 -11.22 6.22
CA GLY A 40 21.47 -12.06 5.42
C GLY A 40 21.94 -11.37 4.14
N HIS A 41 21.50 -11.86 2.99
CA HIS A 41 21.89 -11.26 1.72
C HIS A 41 21.21 -9.89 1.52
N PRO A 42 21.92 -8.82 1.10
CA PRO A 42 21.34 -7.48 0.96
C PRO A 42 20.05 -7.43 0.10
N ARG A 43 20.00 -8.18 -0.99
CA ARG A 43 18.78 -8.28 -1.83
C ARG A 43 17.60 -8.99 -1.14
N PHE A 44 17.87 -9.92 -0.22
CA PHE A 44 16.82 -10.51 0.60
C PHE A 44 16.29 -9.48 1.60
N GLU A 45 17.17 -8.74 2.25
CA GLU A 45 16.77 -7.67 3.19
C GLU A 45 15.96 -6.58 2.51
N LEU A 46 16.32 -6.17 1.29
CA LEU A 46 15.53 -5.24 0.49
C LEU A 46 14.14 -5.79 0.18
N ALA A 47 14.04 -7.04 -0.30
CA ALA A 47 12.75 -7.67 -0.57
C ALA A 47 11.88 -7.75 0.69
N TYR A 48 12.49 -8.10 1.83
CA TYR A 48 11.80 -8.17 3.12
C TYR A 48 11.31 -6.79 3.59
N ARG A 49 12.14 -5.75 3.49
CA ARG A 49 11.75 -4.37 3.84
C ARG A 49 10.64 -3.85 2.94
N VAL A 50 10.68 -4.15 1.64
CA VAL A 50 9.60 -3.81 0.70
C VAL A 50 8.29 -4.49 1.09
N GLN A 51 8.32 -5.79 1.40
CA GLN A 51 7.14 -6.51 1.87
C GLN A 51 6.58 -5.85 3.14
N MET A 52 7.41 -5.65 4.17
CA MET A 52 6.92 -5.16 5.45
C MET A 52 6.39 -3.74 5.39
N ASN A 53 7.07 -2.85 4.67
CA ASN A 53 6.57 -1.50 4.46
C ASN A 53 5.24 -1.50 3.68
N THR A 54 5.04 -2.46 2.76
CA THR A 54 3.77 -2.59 2.02
C THR A 54 2.65 -3.08 2.91
N VAL A 55 2.93 -4.04 3.79
CA VAL A 55 1.96 -4.51 4.80
C VAL A 55 1.57 -3.35 5.73
N GLU A 56 2.54 -2.67 6.34
CA GLU A 56 2.30 -1.52 7.22
C GLU A 56 1.48 -0.42 6.53
N SER A 57 1.85 -0.07 5.29
CA SER A 57 1.13 0.96 4.53
C SER A 57 -0.29 0.51 4.17
N THR A 58 -0.51 -0.78 3.90
CA THR A 58 -1.83 -1.32 3.54
C THR A 58 -2.79 -1.31 4.73
N VAL A 59 -2.28 -1.63 5.93
CA VAL A 59 -3.07 -1.61 7.18
C VAL A 59 -3.68 -0.23 7.43
N GLY A 60 -2.94 0.85 7.16
CA GLY A 60 -3.48 2.21 7.24
C GLY A 60 -4.37 2.58 6.06
N PHE A 61 -3.96 2.20 4.84
CA PHE A 61 -4.65 2.57 3.60
C PHE A 61 -6.08 2.03 3.53
N LEU A 62 -6.33 0.76 3.87
CA LEU A 62 -7.66 0.15 3.72
C LEU A 62 -8.74 0.87 4.55
N PRO A 63 -8.54 1.16 5.85
CA PRO A 63 -9.48 1.98 6.61
C PRO A 63 -9.71 3.36 5.99
N ALA A 64 -8.65 4.05 5.57
CA ALA A 64 -8.78 5.38 4.96
C ALA A 64 -9.58 5.33 3.64
N LEU A 65 -9.34 4.32 2.81
CA LEU A 65 -10.09 4.08 1.56
C LEU A 65 -11.58 3.95 1.82
N TRP A 66 -11.96 3.06 2.75
CA TRP A 66 -13.37 2.74 3.02
C TRP A 66 -14.09 3.86 3.75
N LEU A 67 -13.42 4.55 4.68
CA LEU A 67 -13.99 5.73 5.33
C LEU A 67 -14.22 6.86 4.32
N PHE A 68 -13.24 7.14 3.45
CA PHE A 68 -13.41 8.16 2.41
C PHE A 68 -14.53 7.77 1.43
N ALA A 69 -14.60 6.51 1.01
CA ALA A 69 -15.66 6.03 0.11
C ALA A 69 -17.06 6.23 0.70
N TYR A 70 -17.23 5.96 1.99
CA TYR A 70 -18.53 6.01 2.65
C TYR A 70 -18.97 7.42 3.05
N TYR A 71 -18.04 8.24 3.53
CA TYR A 71 -18.35 9.57 4.06
C TYR A 71 -18.18 10.70 3.03
N VAL A 72 -17.39 10.49 1.98
CA VAL A 72 -17.12 11.50 0.96
C VAL A 72 -17.67 11.07 -0.40
N ASP A 73 -16.98 10.16 -1.09
CA ASP A 73 -17.40 9.70 -2.40
C ASP A 73 -16.66 8.42 -2.81
N ALA A 74 -17.40 7.42 -3.29
CA ALA A 74 -16.87 6.11 -3.62
C ALA A 74 -16.12 6.07 -4.98
N ALA A 75 -16.47 6.92 -5.95
CA ALA A 75 -15.75 7.00 -7.22
C ALA A 75 -14.36 7.63 -7.03
N TRP A 76 -14.29 8.73 -6.29
CA TRP A 76 -13.05 9.39 -5.90
C TRP A 76 -12.18 8.50 -5.01
N ALA A 77 -12.78 7.72 -4.10
CA ALA A 77 -12.06 6.70 -3.34
C ALA A 77 -11.37 5.68 -4.27
N GLY A 78 -12.06 5.25 -5.32
CA GLY A 78 -11.51 4.39 -6.36
C GLY A 78 -10.30 5.02 -7.06
N ILE A 79 -10.43 6.24 -7.58
CA ILE A 79 -9.37 6.94 -8.31
C ILE A 79 -8.12 7.11 -7.43
N LEU A 80 -8.29 7.66 -6.22
CA LEU A 80 -7.20 7.83 -5.26
C LEU A 80 -6.59 6.48 -4.87
N GLY A 81 -7.42 5.46 -4.66
CA GLY A 81 -6.98 4.10 -4.38
C GLY A 81 -6.09 3.50 -5.48
N PHE A 82 -6.44 3.72 -6.75
CA PHE A 82 -5.59 3.33 -7.89
C PHE A 82 -4.27 4.08 -7.92
N ILE A 83 -4.26 5.39 -7.65
CA ILE A 83 -3.03 6.19 -7.57
C ILE A 83 -2.12 5.65 -6.46
N TRP A 84 -2.70 5.33 -5.29
CA TRP A 84 -1.95 4.72 -4.19
C TRP A 84 -1.35 3.37 -4.60
N LEU A 85 -2.12 2.52 -5.27
CA LEU A 85 -1.67 1.20 -5.73
C LEU A 85 -0.49 1.31 -6.71
N VAL A 86 -0.59 2.18 -7.71
CA VAL A 86 0.49 2.45 -8.67
C VAL A 86 1.74 2.98 -7.95
N ALA A 87 1.57 3.89 -6.99
CA ALA A 87 2.67 4.41 -6.19
C ALA A 87 3.36 3.31 -5.37
N ARG A 88 2.61 2.34 -4.83
CA ARG A 88 3.18 1.17 -4.12
C ARG A 88 3.90 0.20 -5.02
N VAL A 89 3.39 -0.06 -6.22
CA VAL A 89 4.09 -0.87 -7.22
C VAL A 89 5.40 -0.18 -7.62
N TRP A 90 5.37 1.12 -7.89
CA TRP A 90 6.56 1.90 -8.21
C TRP A 90 7.58 1.87 -7.05
N TYR A 91 7.12 2.07 -5.81
CA TYR A 91 7.96 1.94 -4.62
C TYR A 91 8.64 0.56 -4.54
N ALA A 92 7.89 -0.52 -4.74
CA ALA A 92 8.41 -1.88 -4.65
C ALA A 92 9.47 -2.16 -5.72
N VAL A 93 9.23 -1.71 -6.96
CA VAL A 93 10.18 -1.85 -8.07
C VAL A 93 11.43 -1.00 -7.85
N ALA A 94 11.27 0.29 -7.53
CA ALA A 94 12.38 1.22 -7.35
C ALA A 94 13.28 0.80 -6.18
N TYR A 95 12.70 0.42 -5.04
CA TYR A 95 13.46 -0.02 -3.88
C TYR A 95 14.16 -1.37 -4.13
N SER A 96 13.58 -2.26 -4.93
CA SER A 96 14.23 -3.51 -5.31
C SER A 96 15.45 -3.30 -6.23
N GLN A 97 15.49 -2.21 -6.99
CA GLN A 97 16.63 -1.84 -7.84
C GLN A 97 17.71 -1.10 -7.06
N ASP A 98 17.31 -0.10 -6.27
CA ASP A 98 18.21 0.76 -5.52
C ASP A 98 17.50 1.34 -4.29
N ALA A 99 18.08 1.17 -3.12
CA ALA A 99 17.56 1.69 -1.86
C ALA A 99 17.36 3.21 -1.87
N ALA A 100 18.17 3.95 -2.64
CA ALA A 100 18.08 5.40 -2.73
C ALA A 100 16.85 5.88 -3.53
N LYS A 101 16.29 5.05 -4.43
CA LYS A 101 15.23 5.46 -5.38
C LYS A 101 13.81 5.30 -4.86
N ARG A 102 13.64 4.90 -3.60
CA ARG A 102 12.32 4.62 -2.98
C ARG A 102 11.48 5.87 -2.66
N GLY A 103 12.09 7.05 -2.63
CA GLY A 103 11.48 8.29 -2.12
C GLY A 103 10.19 8.72 -2.84
N PRO A 104 10.17 8.85 -4.18
CA PRO A 104 9.02 9.40 -4.91
C PRO A 104 7.74 8.55 -4.77
N GLY A 105 7.83 7.24 -4.97
CA GLY A 105 6.68 6.33 -4.81
C GLY A 105 6.16 6.29 -3.37
N PHE A 106 7.06 6.36 -2.39
CA PHE A 106 6.69 6.46 -0.98
C PHE A 106 5.92 7.76 -0.69
N ALA A 107 6.46 8.91 -1.12
CA ALA A 107 5.86 10.21 -0.91
C ALA A 107 4.47 10.31 -1.55
N LEU A 108 4.31 9.82 -2.79
CA LEU A 108 3.01 9.79 -3.46
C LEU A 108 2.00 8.92 -2.71
N SER A 109 2.39 7.71 -2.29
CA SER A 109 1.50 6.83 -1.51
C SER A 109 1.08 7.46 -0.18
N LYS A 110 1.99 8.19 0.49
CA LYS A 110 1.70 8.92 1.72
C LYS A 110 0.77 10.09 1.50
N LEU A 111 0.97 10.86 0.42
CA LEU A 111 0.10 11.98 0.07
C LEU A 111 -1.34 11.52 -0.12
N VAL A 112 -1.55 10.46 -0.91
CA VAL A 112 -2.89 9.90 -1.12
C VAL A 112 -3.53 9.45 0.19
N PHE A 113 -2.77 8.74 1.04
CA PHE A 113 -3.25 8.31 2.35
C PHE A 113 -3.70 9.48 3.23
N VAL A 114 -2.92 10.57 3.28
CA VAL A 114 -3.28 11.77 4.04
C VAL A 114 -4.53 12.43 3.45
N THR A 115 -4.62 12.57 2.13
CA THR A 115 -5.80 13.13 1.45
C THR A 115 -7.07 12.35 1.79
N MET A 116 -7.02 11.02 1.73
CA MET A 116 -8.17 10.18 2.08
C MET A 116 -8.53 10.30 3.56
N THR A 117 -7.54 10.33 4.45
CA THR A 117 -7.77 10.43 5.90
C THR A 117 -8.40 11.77 6.28
N VAL A 118 -7.88 12.87 5.75
CA VAL A 118 -8.42 14.22 6.00
C VAL A 118 -9.81 14.36 5.39
N GLY A 119 -10.01 13.90 4.15
CA GLY A 119 -11.32 13.92 3.52
C GLY A 119 -12.36 13.14 4.31
N ALA A 120 -12.01 11.93 4.76
CA ALA A 120 -12.87 11.12 5.62
C ALA A 120 -13.23 11.85 6.93
N LEU A 121 -12.24 12.47 7.59
CA LEU A 121 -12.47 13.23 8.82
C LEU A 121 -13.45 14.38 8.60
N VAL A 122 -13.26 15.17 7.54
CA VAL A 122 -14.17 16.28 7.19
C VAL A 122 -15.58 15.76 6.91
N GLY A 123 -15.72 14.67 6.13
CA GLY A 123 -17.02 14.06 5.84
C GLY A 123 -17.72 13.52 7.09
N ILE A 124 -16.99 12.92 8.02
CA ILE A 124 -17.53 12.45 9.31
C ILE A 124 -18.00 13.63 10.16
N LEU A 125 -17.15 14.65 10.34
CA LEU A 125 -17.50 15.82 11.14
C LEU A 125 -18.73 16.55 10.57
N GLY A 126 -18.83 16.65 9.23
CA GLY A 126 -20.01 17.20 8.58
C GLY A 126 -21.30 16.41 8.88
N ARG A 127 -21.23 15.09 9.10
CA ARG A 127 -22.42 14.29 9.50
C ARG A 127 -22.71 14.28 11.00
N VAL A 128 -21.72 14.60 11.84
CA VAL A 128 -21.91 14.64 13.29
C VAL A 128 -22.41 16.00 13.75
N LEU A 129 -22.03 17.08 13.06
CA LEU A 129 -22.36 18.46 13.41
C LEU A 129 -23.68 18.95 12.80
N HIS A 130 -24.31 18.16 11.93
CA HIS A 130 -25.60 18.43 11.28
C HIS A 130 -26.58 17.29 11.58
#